data_AF-A0A356RF61-F1
#
_entry.id   AF-A0A356RF61-F1
#
_cell.length_a   1.000
_cell.length_b   1.000
_cell.length_c   1.000
_cell.angle_alpha   90.00
_cell.angle_beta   90.00
_cell.angle_gamma   90.00
#
_symmetry.space_group_name_H-M   'P 1'
#
loop_
_entity.id
_entity.type
_entity.pdbx_description
1 polymer ?
#
loop_
_entity_poly.entity_id
_entity_poly.type
_entity_poly.pdbx_seq_one_letter_code
_entity_poly.pdbx_strand_id
1 'polypeptide(L)'
;VFTLFVRRLPVRRNFLLACGVDTVLDYLETIRFSEEDLAYLDSLRQFSSRFLSWLRDFRFTGEVYAVPEGTPVFANEPILEIVAPLPQAQIVETFIMNQIHVQTVLASKAQRVVAAAEGRPVIDFGPRRMHGIDAALKAARAFWIGGVAATSNVLAGKLYGVPVAGTMAHSYIQSHENEATAFRAFAQLYPETVLLVDTYDTLAGVKKVIDLARALGDDFKVKAVRLDSGDLLDLSRRARRLLDDAGLRDVEIFASGGLDED
;
A
#
# COMPACT_ATOMS: atom_id res chain seq x y z
N VAL A 1 7.71 22.08 -24.37
CA VAL A 1 7.39 20.70 -23.95
C VAL A 1 8.33 20.31 -22.84
N PHE A 2 7.80 19.78 -21.73
CA PHE A 2 8.58 19.20 -20.63
C PHE A 2 8.33 17.70 -20.63
N THR A 3 9.39 16.89 -20.56
CA THR A 3 9.31 15.43 -20.63
C THR A 3 9.85 14.81 -19.35
N LEU A 4 9.04 14.03 -18.66
CA LEU A 4 9.41 13.30 -17.45
C LEU A 4 9.81 11.86 -17.80
N PHE A 5 11.04 11.50 -17.48
CA PHE A 5 11.58 10.16 -17.70
C PHE A 5 12.63 9.80 -16.65
N VAL A 6 12.95 8.51 -16.53
CA VAL A 6 14.01 8.01 -15.63
C VAL A 6 15.27 7.75 -16.42
N ARG A 7 16.44 8.21 -15.93
CA ARG A 7 17.73 8.05 -16.64
C ARG A 7 18.39 6.69 -16.41
N ARG A 8 18.25 6.13 -15.21
CA ARG A 8 18.90 4.89 -14.77
C ARG A 8 17.94 4.07 -13.95
N LEU A 9 17.84 2.79 -14.26
CA LEU A 9 17.12 1.83 -13.45
C LEU A 9 18.05 1.22 -12.38
N PRO A 10 17.53 0.84 -11.20
CA PRO A 10 18.28 0.04 -10.23
C PRO A 10 18.76 -1.28 -10.86
N VAL A 11 19.93 -1.78 -10.43
CA VAL A 11 20.58 -2.99 -10.99
C VAL A 11 19.63 -4.21 -11.04
N ARG A 12 18.75 -4.34 -10.04
CA ARG A 12 17.81 -5.46 -9.94
C ARG A 12 16.43 -5.17 -10.58
N ARG A 13 16.28 -4.09 -11.38
CA ARG A 13 15.00 -3.69 -11.99
C ARG A 13 15.17 -3.51 -13.50
N ASN A 14 14.47 -4.33 -14.27
CA ASN A 14 14.52 -4.27 -15.73
C ASN A 14 13.50 -3.28 -16.32
N PHE A 15 12.49 -2.89 -15.54
CA PHE A 15 11.47 -1.90 -15.89
C PHE A 15 10.92 -1.23 -14.63
N LEU A 16 10.12 -0.18 -14.81
CA LEU A 16 9.25 0.41 -13.78
C LEU A 16 7.80 0.33 -14.23
N LEU A 17 6.84 0.36 -13.31
CA LEU A 17 5.42 0.51 -13.65
C LEU A 17 5.02 1.97 -13.51
N ALA A 18 4.58 2.58 -14.61
CA ALA A 18 4.07 3.95 -14.59
C ALA A 18 2.87 4.07 -13.65
N CYS A 19 2.90 5.04 -12.73
CA CYS A 19 1.81 5.28 -11.78
C CYS A 19 1.85 6.73 -11.26
N GLY A 20 0.68 7.31 -11.00
CA GLY A 20 0.50 8.64 -10.42
C GLY A 20 -0.08 9.69 -11.38
N VAL A 21 -0.35 9.34 -12.63
CA VAL A 21 -0.99 10.19 -13.64
C VAL A 21 -2.35 10.68 -13.16
N ASP A 22 -3.17 9.81 -12.58
CA ASP A 22 -4.50 10.15 -12.04
C ASP A 22 -4.42 11.28 -11.00
N THR A 23 -3.47 11.17 -10.05
CA THR A 23 -3.23 12.20 -9.03
C THR A 23 -2.70 13.50 -9.62
N VAL A 24 -1.90 13.41 -10.68
CA VAL A 24 -1.41 14.59 -11.41
C VAL A 24 -2.57 15.30 -12.11
N LEU A 25 -3.46 14.56 -12.77
CA LEU A 25 -4.61 15.15 -13.46
C LEU A 25 -5.55 15.85 -12.48
N ASP A 26 -5.91 15.21 -11.37
CA ASP A 26 -6.71 15.84 -10.30
C ASP A 26 -6.12 17.19 -9.85
N TYR A 27 -4.81 17.24 -9.65
CA TYR A 27 -4.11 18.47 -9.26
C TYR A 27 -4.12 19.51 -10.37
N LEU A 28 -3.83 19.14 -11.61
CA LEU A 28 -3.78 20.07 -12.73
C LEU A 28 -5.15 20.69 -13.02
N GLU A 29 -6.23 19.94 -12.85
CA GLU A 29 -7.60 20.45 -13.01
C GLU A 29 -7.96 21.47 -11.91
N THR A 30 -7.49 21.22 -10.69
CA THR A 30 -7.93 21.93 -9.48
C THR A 30 -6.95 22.95 -8.93
N ILE A 31 -5.71 23.03 -9.43
CA ILE A 31 -4.68 23.93 -8.90
C ILE A 31 -5.11 25.40 -8.97
N ARG A 32 -5.18 26.05 -7.82
CA ARG A 32 -5.48 27.48 -7.65
C ARG A 32 -4.63 28.03 -6.52
N PHE A 33 -4.31 29.32 -6.58
CA PHE A 33 -3.72 30.03 -5.46
C PHE A 33 -4.85 30.69 -4.66
N SER A 34 -4.96 30.35 -3.38
CA SER A 34 -5.94 30.95 -2.48
C SER A 34 -5.52 32.38 -2.11
N GLU A 35 -6.47 33.19 -1.62
CA GLU A 35 -6.12 34.54 -1.11
C GLU A 35 -5.15 34.46 0.08
N GLU A 36 -5.15 33.37 0.85
CA GLU A 36 -4.17 33.12 1.91
C GLU A 36 -2.76 32.89 1.33
N ASP A 37 -2.64 32.05 0.30
CA ASP A 37 -1.37 31.83 -0.41
C ASP A 37 -0.81 33.14 -0.98
N LEU A 38 -1.67 33.93 -1.63
CA LEU A 38 -1.28 35.20 -2.23
C LEU A 38 -0.85 36.23 -1.18
N ALA A 39 -1.58 36.32 -0.05
CA ALA A 39 -1.23 37.19 1.06
C ALA A 39 0.12 36.78 1.69
N TYR A 40 0.36 35.49 1.84
CA TYR A 40 1.66 34.98 2.29
C TYR A 40 2.78 35.36 1.32
N LEU A 41 2.61 35.13 0.01
CA LEU A 41 3.60 35.51 -0.99
C LEU A 41 3.86 37.03 -1.00
N ASP A 42 2.83 37.88 -0.89
CA ASP A 42 3.01 39.33 -0.78
C ASP A 42 3.80 39.73 0.48
N SER A 43 3.55 39.04 1.59
CA SER A 43 4.22 39.30 2.88
C SER A 43 5.73 39.09 2.81
N LEU A 44 6.21 38.22 1.91
CA LEU A 44 7.64 37.95 1.70
C LEU A 44 8.35 39.14 1.05
N ARG A 45 7.62 40.09 0.44
CA ARG A 45 8.17 41.27 -0.27
C ARG A 45 9.18 40.93 -1.36
N GLN A 46 9.14 39.71 -1.88
CA GLN A 46 10.03 39.19 -2.93
C GLN A 46 9.36 39.17 -4.32
N PHE A 47 8.04 39.36 -4.39
CA PHE A 47 7.25 39.19 -5.60
C PHE A 47 6.60 40.49 -6.05
N SER A 48 6.54 40.71 -7.37
CA SER A 48 5.87 41.88 -7.94
C SER A 48 4.35 41.74 -7.88
N SER A 49 3.64 42.87 -7.77
CA SER A 49 2.17 42.90 -7.84
C SER A 49 1.63 42.29 -9.14
N ARG A 50 2.35 42.46 -10.26
CA ARG A 50 2.02 41.83 -11.54
C ARG A 50 2.06 40.30 -11.45
N PHE A 51 3.08 39.73 -10.81
CA PHE A 51 3.18 38.28 -10.65
C PHE A 51 2.09 37.73 -9.73
N LEU A 52 1.83 38.40 -8.60
CA LEU A 52 0.76 38.01 -7.68
C LEU A 52 -0.62 38.07 -8.35
N SER A 53 -0.88 39.10 -9.16
CA SER A 53 -2.11 39.19 -9.95
C SER A 53 -2.23 38.04 -10.95
N TRP A 54 -1.12 37.63 -11.59
CA TRP A 54 -1.13 36.49 -12.49
C TRP A 54 -1.38 35.16 -11.77
N LEU A 55 -0.85 34.98 -10.54
CA LEU A 55 -1.12 33.80 -9.72
C LEU A 55 -2.59 33.70 -9.29
N ARG A 56 -3.24 34.83 -8.97
CA ARG A 56 -4.67 34.87 -8.62
C ARG A 56 -5.55 34.27 -9.72
N ASP A 57 -5.26 34.64 -10.97
CA ASP A 57 -6.01 34.17 -12.14
C ASP A 57 -5.46 32.85 -12.70
N PHE A 58 -4.45 32.25 -12.05
CA PHE A 58 -3.77 31.07 -12.56
C PHE A 58 -4.73 29.90 -12.75
N ARG A 59 -4.73 29.35 -13.96
CA ARG A 59 -5.37 28.09 -14.34
C ARG A 59 -4.38 27.32 -15.19
N PHE A 60 -4.24 26.03 -14.94
CA PHE A 60 -3.49 25.18 -15.86
C PHE A 60 -4.33 24.99 -17.14
N THR A 61 -3.74 25.28 -18.29
CA THR A 61 -4.40 25.19 -19.61
C THR A 61 -3.57 24.36 -20.60
N GLY A 62 -2.59 23.62 -20.10
CA GLY A 62 -1.73 22.78 -20.91
C GLY A 62 -2.36 21.44 -21.26
N GLU A 63 -1.67 20.71 -22.14
CA GLU A 63 -1.99 19.33 -22.48
C GLU A 63 -1.04 18.38 -21.75
N VAL A 64 -1.56 17.20 -21.39
CA VAL A 64 -0.83 16.12 -20.74
C VAL A 64 -0.88 14.89 -21.63
N TYR A 65 0.30 14.36 -21.99
CA TYR A 65 0.44 13.09 -22.69
C TYR A 65 1.13 12.12 -21.73
N ALA A 66 0.55 10.97 -21.45
CA ALA A 66 1.13 10.00 -20.51
C ALA A 66 0.88 8.57 -20.97
N VAL A 67 1.79 7.67 -20.59
CA VAL A 67 1.53 6.24 -20.72
C VAL A 67 0.40 5.83 -19.75
N PRO A 68 -0.44 4.83 -20.09
CA PRO A 68 -1.44 4.31 -19.16
C PRO A 68 -0.78 3.80 -17.87
N GLU A 69 -1.43 4.03 -16.72
CA GLU A 69 -0.91 3.50 -15.45
C GLU A 69 -0.87 1.97 -15.46
N GLY A 70 0.16 1.39 -14.84
CA GLY A 70 0.46 -0.04 -14.90
C GLY A 70 1.26 -0.46 -16.14
N THR A 71 1.55 0.45 -17.07
CA THR A 71 2.42 0.16 -18.23
C THR A 71 3.88 0.05 -17.79
N PRO A 72 4.62 -1.00 -18.20
CA PRO A 72 6.07 -1.05 -18.06
C PRO A 72 6.77 0.07 -18.84
N VAL A 73 7.65 0.80 -18.17
CA VAL A 73 8.47 1.88 -18.76
C VAL A 73 9.96 1.62 -18.51
N PHE A 74 10.80 2.06 -19.45
CA PHE A 74 12.24 1.84 -19.41
C PHE A 74 13.02 3.15 -19.25
N ALA A 75 14.33 3.03 -19.04
CA ALA A 75 15.18 4.20 -18.92
C ALA A 75 15.24 5.00 -20.24
N ASN A 76 15.20 6.33 -20.11
CA ASN A 76 15.26 7.30 -21.21
C ASN A 76 14.03 7.29 -22.13
N GLU A 77 12.90 6.75 -21.65
CA GLU A 77 11.61 6.81 -22.33
C GLU A 77 10.63 7.72 -21.56
N PRO A 78 9.81 8.54 -22.26
CA PRO A 78 8.80 9.39 -21.62
C PRO A 78 7.77 8.58 -20.82
N ILE A 79 7.56 8.97 -19.57
CA ILE A 79 6.42 8.51 -18.76
C ILE A 79 5.25 9.49 -18.96
N LEU A 80 5.56 10.79 -18.92
CA LEU A 80 4.59 11.87 -19.00
C LEU A 80 5.23 13.09 -19.68
N GLU A 81 4.48 13.79 -20.53
CA GLU A 81 4.85 15.04 -21.19
C GLU A 81 3.82 16.13 -20.93
N ILE A 82 4.32 17.34 -20.66
CA ILE A 82 3.52 18.55 -20.47
C ILE A 82 3.78 19.53 -21.63
N VAL A 83 2.70 19.90 -22.32
CA VAL A 83 2.69 20.93 -23.35
C VAL A 83 1.89 22.13 -22.83
N ALA A 84 2.58 23.13 -22.28
CA ALA A 84 1.93 24.30 -21.67
C ALA A 84 2.77 25.57 -21.84
N PRO A 85 2.20 26.76 -21.61
CA PRO A 85 2.98 27.98 -21.45
C PRO A 85 4.06 27.80 -20.39
N LEU A 86 5.27 28.30 -20.66
CA LEU A 86 6.46 28.05 -19.84
C LEU A 86 6.22 28.29 -18.32
N PRO A 87 5.61 29.40 -17.87
CA PRO A 87 5.37 29.61 -16.44
C PRO A 87 4.42 28.58 -15.82
N GLN A 88 3.43 28.07 -16.57
CA GLN A 88 2.53 27.04 -16.08
C GLN A 88 3.25 25.70 -15.93
N ALA A 89 3.99 25.28 -16.98
CA ALA A 89 4.77 24.05 -16.94
C ALA A 89 5.79 24.05 -15.79
N GLN A 90 6.44 25.19 -15.55
CA GLN A 90 7.45 25.34 -14.50
C GLN A 90 6.86 25.26 -13.08
N ILE A 91 5.65 25.82 -12.86
CA ILE A 91 5.01 25.80 -11.54
C ILE A 91 4.61 24.38 -11.13
N VAL A 92 4.10 23.58 -12.07
CA VAL A 92 3.56 22.26 -11.76
C VAL A 92 4.63 21.17 -11.70
N GLU A 93 5.84 21.43 -12.21
CA GLU A 93 6.93 20.45 -12.33
C GLU A 93 7.21 19.72 -11.01
N THR A 94 7.38 20.46 -9.90
CA THR A 94 7.72 19.89 -8.59
C THR A 94 6.67 18.88 -8.12
N PHE A 95 5.38 19.21 -8.27
CA PHE A 95 4.29 18.32 -7.86
C PHE A 95 4.24 17.07 -8.74
N ILE A 96 4.33 17.25 -10.07
CA ILE A 96 4.32 16.15 -11.03
C ILE A 96 5.46 15.17 -10.75
N MET A 97 6.68 15.69 -10.57
CA MET A 97 7.84 14.87 -10.24
C MET A 97 7.63 14.10 -8.95
N ASN A 98 7.14 14.75 -7.91
CA ASN A 98 6.89 14.12 -6.61
C ASN A 98 5.89 12.95 -6.73
N GLN A 99 4.75 13.19 -7.35
CA GLN A 99 3.65 12.22 -7.42
C GLN A 99 3.94 11.06 -8.34
N ILE A 100 4.50 11.32 -9.54
CA ILE A 100 4.89 10.24 -10.46
C ILE A 100 6.03 9.41 -9.86
N HIS A 101 7.03 10.05 -9.24
CA HIS A 101 8.18 9.34 -8.69
C HIS A 101 7.77 8.35 -7.60
N VAL A 102 7.07 8.82 -6.56
CA VAL A 102 6.75 7.98 -5.41
C VAL A 102 5.84 6.81 -5.80
N GLN A 103 4.81 7.07 -6.60
CA GLN A 103 3.86 6.03 -6.99
C GLN A 103 4.47 5.02 -7.95
N THR A 104 5.28 5.46 -8.92
CA THR A 104 6.02 4.57 -9.84
C THR A 104 6.98 3.66 -9.09
N VAL A 105 7.72 4.19 -8.10
CA VAL A 105 8.65 3.40 -7.29
C VAL A 105 7.90 2.33 -6.47
N LEU A 106 6.76 2.70 -5.88
CA LEU A 106 5.94 1.81 -5.06
C LEU A 106 5.28 0.71 -5.89
N ALA A 107 4.64 1.06 -7.01
CA ALA A 107 4.04 0.08 -7.94
C ALA A 107 5.08 -0.91 -8.46
N SER A 108 6.27 -0.42 -8.82
CA SER A 108 7.37 -1.27 -9.29
C SER A 108 7.89 -2.24 -8.21
N LYS A 109 7.94 -1.82 -6.93
CA LYS A 109 8.33 -2.71 -5.82
C LYS A 109 7.23 -3.74 -5.54
N ALA A 110 5.97 -3.32 -5.53
CA ALA A 110 4.84 -4.23 -5.36
C ALA A 110 4.82 -5.34 -6.40
N GLN A 111 5.01 -5.01 -7.68
CA GLN A 111 5.04 -6.01 -8.75
C GLN A 111 6.11 -7.07 -8.54
N ARG A 112 7.28 -6.70 -7.99
CA ARG A 112 8.35 -7.67 -7.69
C ARG A 112 7.96 -8.64 -6.59
N VAL A 113 7.36 -8.13 -5.52
CA VAL A 113 6.87 -8.96 -4.41
C VAL A 113 5.76 -9.90 -4.90
N VAL A 114 4.83 -9.39 -5.71
CA VAL A 114 3.74 -10.17 -6.31
C VAL A 114 4.27 -11.24 -7.26
N ALA A 115 5.29 -10.92 -8.07
CA ALA A 115 5.93 -11.90 -8.94
C ALA A 115 6.63 -13.01 -8.13
N ALA A 116 7.36 -12.66 -7.07
CA ALA A 116 8.00 -13.62 -6.17
C ALA A 116 6.99 -14.49 -5.40
N ALA A 117 5.76 -14.00 -5.19
CA ALA A 117 4.70 -14.75 -4.54
C ALA A 117 4.10 -15.87 -5.43
N GLU A 118 4.41 -15.92 -6.73
CA GLU A 118 3.99 -16.97 -7.67
C GLU A 118 2.47 -17.27 -7.62
N GLY A 119 1.65 -16.22 -7.66
CA GLY A 119 0.18 -16.33 -7.65
C GLY A 119 -0.45 -16.43 -6.27
N ARG A 120 0.35 -16.50 -5.19
CA ARG A 120 -0.13 -16.40 -3.82
C ARG A 120 -0.51 -14.93 -3.53
N PRO A 121 -1.66 -14.66 -2.86
CA PRO A 121 -2.12 -13.30 -2.63
C PRO A 121 -1.15 -12.56 -1.69
N VAL A 122 -0.75 -11.36 -2.10
CA VAL A 122 0.04 -10.42 -1.27
C VAL A 122 -0.89 -9.36 -0.71
N ILE A 123 -0.74 -8.99 0.56
CA ILE A 123 -1.57 -7.99 1.22
C ILE A 123 -0.72 -6.86 1.79
N ASP A 124 -1.12 -5.61 1.53
CA ASP A 124 -0.49 -4.41 2.08
C ASP A 124 -0.93 -4.11 3.53
N PHE A 125 -0.03 -4.34 4.47
CA PHE A 125 -0.13 -3.92 5.88
C PHE A 125 0.86 -2.80 6.26
N GLY A 126 1.40 -2.11 5.26
CA GLY A 126 2.45 -1.09 5.38
C GLY A 126 2.07 0.30 5.89
N PRO A 127 0.81 0.79 5.92
CA PRO A 127 0.50 2.20 6.19
C PRO A 127 1.18 2.79 7.44
N ARG A 128 1.31 2.00 8.52
CA ARG A 128 1.93 2.41 9.79
C ARG A 128 3.42 2.77 9.69
N ARG A 129 4.09 2.39 8.61
CA ARG A 129 5.52 2.67 8.35
C ARG A 129 5.75 3.56 7.12
N MET A 130 4.67 3.99 6.46
CA MET A 130 4.80 4.89 5.32
C MET A 130 5.12 6.31 5.77
N HIS A 131 5.86 7.01 4.92
CA HIS A 131 6.36 8.36 5.19
C HIS A 131 5.26 9.41 5.01
N GLY A 132 4.38 9.50 5.99
CA GLY A 132 3.24 10.42 5.99
C GLY A 132 1.95 9.79 5.47
N ILE A 133 0.83 10.45 5.80
CA ILE A 133 -0.52 9.93 5.51
C ILE A 133 -0.84 9.93 4.01
N ASP A 134 -0.32 10.91 3.26
CA ASP A 134 -0.49 10.97 1.80
C ASP A 134 0.21 9.80 1.12
N ALA A 135 1.49 9.57 1.45
CA ALA A 135 2.25 8.43 0.96
C ALA A 135 1.58 7.10 1.32
N ALA A 136 1.04 6.96 2.54
CA ALA A 136 0.32 5.75 2.95
C ALA A 136 -0.93 5.46 2.10
N LEU A 137 -1.66 6.51 1.71
CA LEU A 137 -2.86 6.40 0.87
C LEU A 137 -2.49 6.09 -0.58
N LYS A 138 -1.54 6.84 -1.15
CA LYS A 138 -1.07 6.64 -2.54
C LYS A 138 -0.35 5.31 -2.72
N ALA A 139 0.32 4.82 -1.69
CA ALA A 139 0.95 3.51 -1.70
C ALA A 139 -0.05 2.39 -1.86
N ALA A 140 -1.14 2.38 -1.10
CA ALA A 140 -2.16 1.34 -1.21
C ALA A 140 -2.73 1.25 -2.65
N ARG A 141 -2.94 2.39 -3.31
CA ARG A 141 -3.35 2.45 -4.73
C ARG A 141 -2.25 1.94 -5.66
N ALA A 142 -1.02 2.41 -5.50
CA ALA A 142 0.11 2.00 -6.33
C ALA A 142 0.42 0.50 -6.19
N PHE A 143 0.29 -0.04 -4.98
CA PHE A 143 0.45 -1.46 -4.69
C PHE A 143 -0.63 -2.30 -5.35
N TRP A 144 -1.88 -1.85 -5.30
CA TRP A 144 -2.99 -2.49 -6.02
C TRP A 144 -2.73 -2.53 -7.53
N ILE A 145 -2.29 -1.42 -8.14
CA ILE A 145 -1.89 -1.37 -9.56
C ILE A 145 -0.71 -2.32 -9.83
N GLY A 146 0.23 -2.44 -8.89
CA GLY A 146 1.33 -3.40 -8.94
C GLY A 146 0.93 -4.87 -8.75
N GLY A 147 -0.34 -5.16 -8.44
CA GLY A 147 -0.88 -6.51 -8.30
C GLY A 147 -1.04 -7.03 -6.87
N VAL A 148 -0.84 -6.19 -5.85
CA VAL A 148 -1.14 -6.55 -4.45
C VAL A 148 -2.65 -6.74 -4.30
N ALA A 149 -3.10 -7.78 -3.62
CA ALA A 149 -4.49 -8.24 -3.63
C ALA A 149 -5.42 -7.49 -2.67
N ALA A 150 -4.91 -6.87 -1.61
CA ALA A 150 -5.70 -6.11 -0.64
C ALA A 150 -4.82 -5.16 0.18
N THR A 151 -5.45 -4.24 0.93
CA THR A 151 -4.78 -3.33 1.86
C THR A 151 -5.49 -3.27 3.22
N SER A 152 -4.74 -3.01 4.30
CA SER A 152 -5.30 -2.58 5.58
C SER A 152 -5.77 -1.12 5.61
N ASN A 153 -5.44 -0.32 4.59
CA ASN A 153 -5.80 1.08 4.55
C ASN A 153 -7.28 1.25 4.16
N VAL A 154 -8.14 1.39 5.17
CA VAL A 154 -9.59 1.56 4.98
C VAL A 154 -9.93 2.79 4.13
N LEU A 155 -9.15 3.87 4.23
CA LEU A 155 -9.36 5.07 3.42
C LEU A 155 -9.06 4.80 1.94
N ALA A 156 -8.04 3.98 1.63
CA ALA A 156 -7.75 3.57 0.27
C ALA A 156 -8.89 2.71 -0.30
N GLY A 157 -9.46 1.80 0.48
CA GLY A 157 -10.64 1.04 0.07
C GLY A 157 -11.84 1.94 -0.24
N LYS A 158 -12.08 2.97 0.59
CA LYS A 158 -13.15 3.95 0.36
C LYS A 158 -12.95 4.79 -0.90
N LEU A 159 -11.75 5.28 -1.15
CA LEU A 159 -11.48 6.23 -2.23
C LEU A 159 -11.18 5.56 -3.58
N TYR A 160 -10.52 4.41 -3.56
CA TYR A 160 -10.02 3.75 -4.77
C TYR A 160 -10.66 2.39 -5.05
N GLY A 161 -11.56 1.92 -4.17
CA GLY A 161 -12.21 0.62 -4.34
C GLY A 161 -11.26 -0.59 -4.15
N VAL A 162 -10.09 -0.38 -3.56
CA VAL A 162 -9.13 -1.47 -3.27
C VAL A 162 -9.74 -2.40 -2.23
N PRO A 163 -9.70 -3.74 -2.41
CA PRO A 163 -10.14 -4.68 -1.39
C PRO A 163 -9.46 -4.43 -0.05
N VAL A 164 -10.25 -4.37 1.02
CA VAL A 164 -9.73 -4.16 2.37
C VAL A 164 -9.58 -5.50 3.08
N ALA A 165 -8.43 -5.71 3.70
CA ALA A 165 -8.14 -6.88 4.51
C ALA A 165 -7.59 -6.47 5.88
N GLY A 166 -7.94 -7.23 6.91
CA GLY A 166 -7.46 -7.00 8.27
C GLY A 166 -7.58 -8.27 9.09
N THR A 167 -6.77 -8.36 10.12
CA THR A 167 -6.81 -9.46 11.10
C THR A 167 -6.81 -8.88 12.51
N MET A 168 -6.70 -9.72 13.53
CA MET A 168 -6.39 -9.27 14.89
C MET A 168 -4.93 -8.81 15.03
N ALA A 169 -4.66 -7.97 16.03
CA ALA A 169 -3.32 -7.50 16.42
C ALA A 169 -2.92 -8.07 17.80
N HIS A 170 -1.61 -8.05 18.11
CA HIS A 170 -1.10 -8.50 19.41
C HIS A 170 -1.79 -7.82 20.60
N SER A 171 -2.08 -6.52 20.47
CA SER A 171 -2.73 -5.74 21.54
C SER A 171 -4.11 -6.28 21.92
N TYR A 172 -4.86 -6.85 20.97
CA TYR A 172 -6.14 -7.50 21.26
C TYR A 172 -5.92 -8.78 22.09
N ILE A 173 -4.89 -9.57 21.78
CA ILE A 173 -4.60 -10.79 22.54
C ILE A 173 -4.16 -10.44 23.96
N GLN A 174 -3.28 -9.44 24.08
CA GLN A 174 -2.74 -8.97 25.36
C GLN A 174 -3.78 -8.29 26.25
N SER A 175 -4.91 -7.84 25.71
CA SER A 175 -6.01 -7.28 26.49
C SER A 175 -6.94 -8.32 27.11
N HIS A 176 -6.69 -9.61 26.86
CA HIS A 176 -7.44 -10.73 27.46
C HIS A 176 -6.59 -11.42 28.51
N GLU A 177 -7.24 -12.13 29.44
CA GLU A 177 -6.56 -12.90 30.48
C GLU A 177 -5.60 -13.95 29.92
N ASN A 178 -5.95 -14.54 28.78
CA ASN A 178 -5.11 -15.49 28.07
C ASN A 178 -5.44 -15.55 26.57
N GLU A 179 -4.50 -16.11 25.81
CA GLU A 179 -4.57 -16.21 24.35
C GLU A 179 -5.75 -17.07 23.85
N ALA A 180 -6.12 -18.15 24.56
CA ALA A 180 -7.23 -19.01 24.16
C ALA A 180 -8.59 -18.28 24.27
N THR A 181 -8.77 -17.47 25.32
CA THR A 181 -9.96 -16.62 25.48
C THR A 181 -10.06 -15.60 24.35
N ALA A 182 -8.94 -14.96 23.98
CA ALA A 182 -8.91 -14.01 22.87
C ALA A 182 -9.28 -14.68 21.53
N PHE A 183 -8.73 -15.85 21.23
CA PHE A 183 -9.04 -16.58 19.99
C PHE A 183 -10.51 -16.97 19.90
N ARG A 184 -11.07 -17.50 20.99
CA ARG A 184 -12.49 -17.86 21.04
C ARG A 184 -13.39 -16.64 20.82
N ALA A 185 -13.12 -15.55 21.53
CA ALA A 185 -13.90 -14.32 21.42
C ALA A 185 -13.83 -13.74 19.99
N PHE A 186 -12.64 -13.71 19.39
CA PHE A 186 -12.47 -13.18 18.03
C PHE A 186 -13.16 -14.05 16.98
N ALA A 187 -13.01 -15.37 17.05
CA ALA A 187 -13.61 -16.30 16.09
C ALA A 187 -15.16 -16.34 16.16
N GLN A 188 -15.74 -16.07 17.33
CA GLN A 188 -17.20 -15.97 17.50
C GLN A 188 -17.77 -14.69 16.88
N LEU A 189 -17.05 -13.56 17.01
CA LEU A 189 -17.49 -12.27 16.46
C LEU A 189 -17.23 -12.16 14.95
N TYR A 190 -16.14 -12.77 14.48
CA TYR A 190 -15.68 -12.69 13.11
C TYR A 190 -15.42 -14.11 12.56
N PRO A 191 -16.46 -14.76 12.01
CA PRO A 191 -16.27 -15.99 11.23
C PRO A 191 -15.31 -15.74 10.06
N GLU A 192 -14.65 -16.80 9.58
CA GLU A 192 -13.73 -16.69 8.45
C GLU A 192 -12.49 -15.82 8.70
N THR A 193 -12.14 -15.62 9.97
CA THR A 193 -11.02 -14.79 10.40
C THR A 193 -9.65 -15.47 10.27
N VAL A 194 -8.59 -14.67 10.46
CA VAL A 194 -7.21 -15.10 10.62
C VAL A 194 -6.75 -14.81 12.07
N LEU A 195 -6.30 -15.85 12.77
CA LEU A 195 -5.85 -15.75 14.17
C LEU A 195 -4.33 -15.58 14.27
N LEU A 196 -3.87 -14.60 15.04
CA LEU A 196 -2.45 -14.32 15.27
C LEU A 196 -1.88 -15.23 16.36
N VAL A 197 -0.95 -16.13 16.02
CA VAL A 197 -0.55 -17.22 16.93
C VAL A 197 0.82 -17.04 17.59
N ASP A 198 1.52 -15.95 17.33
CA ASP A 198 2.89 -15.72 17.79
C ASP A 198 3.02 -14.61 18.85
N THR A 199 1.95 -14.33 19.60
CA THR A 199 2.02 -13.33 20.69
C THR A 199 2.94 -13.76 21.83
N TYR A 200 3.02 -15.06 22.11
CA TYR A 200 3.88 -15.62 23.17
C TYR A 200 4.78 -16.73 22.66
N ASP A 201 4.19 -17.80 22.11
CA ASP A 201 4.91 -18.91 21.47
C ASP A 201 4.09 -19.39 20.27
N THR A 202 4.70 -19.36 19.09
CA THR A 202 4.02 -19.65 17.82
C THR A 202 3.36 -21.02 17.80
N LEU A 203 4.07 -22.07 18.20
CA LEU A 203 3.57 -23.44 18.07
C LEU A 203 2.59 -23.79 19.18
N ALA A 204 2.78 -23.22 20.37
CA ALA A 204 1.77 -23.27 21.42
C ALA A 204 0.51 -22.50 21.03
N GLY A 205 0.63 -21.40 20.29
CA GLY A 205 -0.51 -20.66 19.72
C GLY A 205 -1.26 -21.49 18.69
N VAL A 206 -0.57 -22.14 17.75
CA VAL A 206 -1.18 -23.08 16.79
C VAL A 206 -1.91 -24.21 17.51
N LYS A 207 -1.33 -24.78 18.58
CA LYS A 207 -2.01 -25.81 19.39
C LYS A 207 -3.31 -25.29 20.02
N LYS A 208 -3.34 -24.04 20.50
CA LYS A 208 -4.58 -23.43 21.01
C LYS A 208 -5.64 -23.26 19.92
N VAL A 209 -5.25 -22.99 18.67
CA VAL A 209 -6.19 -22.97 17.54
C VAL A 209 -6.76 -24.36 17.26
N ILE A 210 -5.93 -25.41 17.35
CA ILE A 210 -6.38 -26.81 17.24
C ILE A 210 -7.37 -27.16 18.35
N ASP A 211 -7.08 -26.78 19.59
CA ASP A 211 -7.98 -27.03 20.72
C ASP A 211 -9.29 -26.25 20.58
N LEU A 212 -9.23 -25.03 20.02
CA LEU A 212 -10.43 -24.25 19.68
C LEU A 212 -11.27 -24.95 18.60
N ALA A 213 -10.64 -25.48 17.55
CA ALA A 213 -11.34 -26.22 16.50
C ALA A 213 -12.07 -27.46 17.05
N ARG A 214 -11.40 -28.22 17.92
CA ARG A 214 -12.03 -29.36 18.62
C ARG A 214 -13.21 -28.93 19.49
N ALA A 215 -13.09 -27.81 20.18
CA ALA A 215 -14.14 -27.31 21.06
C ALA A 215 -15.35 -26.75 20.31
N LEU A 216 -15.17 -26.22 19.10
CA LEU A 216 -16.24 -25.64 18.28
C LEU A 216 -16.84 -26.64 17.28
N GLY A 217 -16.12 -27.70 16.90
CA GLY A 217 -16.61 -28.67 15.92
C GLY A 217 -16.99 -27.99 14.59
N ASP A 218 -18.21 -28.23 14.13
CA ASP A 218 -18.72 -27.70 12.85
C ASP A 218 -18.86 -26.17 12.82
N ASP A 219 -18.90 -25.53 13.99
CA ASP A 219 -18.93 -24.06 14.12
C ASP A 219 -17.55 -23.42 13.95
N PHE A 220 -16.48 -24.21 13.82
CA PHE A 220 -15.16 -23.68 13.54
C PHE A 220 -15.06 -23.18 12.10
N LYS A 221 -14.92 -21.86 11.95
CA LYS A 221 -14.82 -21.18 10.65
C LYS A 221 -13.54 -20.36 10.48
N VAL A 222 -12.49 -20.57 11.27
CA VAL A 222 -11.23 -19.81 11.13
C VAL A 222 -10.57 -20.19 9.79
N LYS A 223 -10.24 -19.20 8.96
CA LYS A 223 -9.62 -19.40 7.65
C LYS A 223 -8.13 -19.65 7.73
N ALA A 224 -7.42 -18.96 8.62
CA ALA A 224 -5.97 -19.06 8.67
C ALA A 224 -5.38 -18.79 10.06
N VAL A 225 -4.13 -19.18 10.24
CA VAL A 225 -3.27 -18.70 11.34
C VAL A 225 -2.23 -17.73 10.77
N ARG A 226 -1.93 -16.65 11.51
CA ARG A 226 -0.92 -15.66 11.14
C ARG A 226 0.37 -15.83 11.95
N LEU A 227 1.49 -15.86 11.23
CA LEU A 227 2.85 -15.80 11.75
C LEU A 227 3.45 -14.44 11.38
N ASP A 228 3.87 -13.63 12.36
CA ASP A 228 4.41 -12.27 12.14
C ASP A 228 5.89 -12.13 12.52
N SER A 229 6.49 -13.17 13.09
CA SER A 229 7.86 -13.15 13.63
C SER A 229 8.55 -14.51 13.63
N GLY A 230 9.86 -14.51 13.90
CA GLY A 230 10.70 -15.71 13.96
C GLY A 230 11.18 -16.20 12.60
N ASP A 231 11.68 -17.43 12.54
CA ASP A 231 12.01 -18.10 11.28
C ASP A 231 10.70 -18.57 10.62
N LEU A 232 10.14 -17.71 9.76
CA LEU A 232 8.85 -17.96 9.10
C LEU A 232 8.88 -19.23 8.25
N LEU A 233 10.03 -19.65 7.71
CA LEU A 233 10.15 -20.85 6.90
C LEU A 233 10.06 -22.12 7.78
N ASP A 234 10.80 -22.18 8.88
CA ASP A 234 10.70 -23.31 9.82
C ASP A 234 9.32 -23.34 10.50
N LEU A 235 8.87 -22.19 11.01
CA LEU A 235 7.61 -22.08 11.75
C LEU A 235 6.41 -22.41 10.87
N SER A 236 6.36 -21.98 9.62
CA SER A 236 5.27 -22.34 8.70
C SER A 236 5.21 -23.85 8.43
N ARG A 237 6.35 -24.50 8.20
CA ARG A 237 6.41 -25.96 7.99
C ARG A 237 5.96 -26.74 9.22
N ARG A 238 6.35 -26.28 10.41
CA ARG A 238 5.96 -26.91 11.69
C ARG A 238 4.49 -26.66 12.01
N ALA A 239 3.99 -25.45 11.80
CA ALA A 239 2.58 -25.11 11.94
C ALA A 239 1.71 -25.96 10.99
N ARG A 240 2.13 -26.09 9.72
CA ARG A 240 1.44 -26.91 8.72
C ARG A 240 1.30 -28.36 9.17
N ARG A 241 2.40 -28.97 9.63
CA ARG A 241 2.38 -30.34 10.19
C ARG A 241 1.40 -30.49 11.35
N LEU A 242 1.44 -29.56 12.32
CA LEU A 242 0.53 -29.61 13.48
C LEU A 242 -0.94 -29.50 13.06
N LEU A 243 -1.27 -28.62 12.12
CA LEU A 243 -2.63 -28.46 11.61
C LEU A 243 -3.08 -29.70 10.82
N ASP A 244 -2.21 -30.27 9.98
CA ASP A 244 -2.53 -31.45 9.18
C ASP A 244 -2.73 -32.70 10.03
N ASP A 245 -1.89 -32.90 11.05
CA ASP A 245 -2.00 -34.00 12.03
C ASP A 245 -3.30 -33.89 12.84
N ALA A 246 -3.83 -32.67 13.01
CA ALA A 246 -5.11 -32.41 13.63
C ALA A 246 -6.31 -32.45 12.67
N GLY A 247 -6.10 -32.72 11.38
CA GLY A 247 -7.13 -32.77 10.35
C GLY A 247 -7.56 -31.39 9.80
N LEU A 248 -6.89 -30.30 10.16
CA LEU A 248 -7.20 -28.92 9.77
C LEU A 248 -6.47 -28.52 8.49
N ARG A 249 -6.62 -29.31 7.42
CA ARG A 249 -5.90 -29.12 6.14
C ARG A 249 -6.30 -27.85 5.41
N ASP A 250 -7.54 -27.39 5.59
CA ASP A 250 -8.08 -26.20 4.93
C ASP A 250 -7.75 -24.88 5.64
N VAL A 251 -7.19 -24.94 6.86
CA VAL A 251 -6.75 -23.74 7.59
C VAL A 251 -5.43 -23.27 6.98
N GLU A 252 -5.41 -22.11 6.35
CA GLU A 252 -4.23 -21.56 5.68
C GLU A 252 -3.19 -21.01 6.67
N ILE A 253 -1.99 -20.73 6.15
CA ILE A 253 -0.92 -20.05 6.89
C ILE A 253 -0.69 -18.69 6.24
N PHE A 254 -0.94 -17.64 7.00
CA PHE A 254 -0.68 -16.27 6.62
C PHE A 254 0.65 -15.82 7.22
N ALA A 255 1.62 -15.43 6.39
CA ALA A 255 2.89 -14.89 6.86
C ALA A 255 2.91 -13.36 6.73
N SER A 256 3.42 -12.68 7.75
CA SER A 256 3.72 -11.25 7.74
C SER A 256 5.01 -10.98 8.51
N GLY A 257 5.46 -9.72 8.52
CA GLY A 257 6.66 -9.30 9.26
C GLY A 257 7.88 -9.07 8.37
N GLY A 258 7.89 -7.95 7.64
CA GLY A 258 9.08 -7.48 6.93
C GLY A 258 9.47 -8.28 5.68
N LEU A 259 8.51 -8.96 5.05
CA LEU A 259 8.71 -9.72 3.83
C LEU A 259 8.98 -8.81 2.63
N ASP A 260 9.85 -9.26 1.73
CA ASP A 260 10.03 -8.72 0.39
C ASP A 260 10.22 -9.84 -0.64
N GLU A 261 10.70 -9.51 -1.85
CA GLU A 261 10.86 -10.47 -2.95
C GLU A 261 12.07 -11.40 -2.87
N ASP A 262 13.01 -11.18 -1.94
CA ASP A 262 14.24 -11.99 -1.79
C ASP A 262 14.06 -13.11 -0.74
#